data_AF-G4Z030-F1
#
_entry.id   AF-G4Z030-F1
#
_cell.length_a   1.000
_cell.length_b   1.000
_cell.length_c   1.000
_cell.angle_alpha   90.00
_cell.angle_beta   90.00
_cell.angle_gamma   90.00
#
_symmetry.space_group_name_H-M   'P 1'
#
loop_
_entity.id
_entity.type
_entity.pdbx_description
1 polymer ?
#
loop_
_entity_poly.entity_id
_entity_poly.type
_entity_poly.pdbx_seq_one_letter_code
_entity_poly.pdbx_strand_id
1 'polypeptide(L)'
;MCRAKSTESIRHAHLSWHEDSITITFAHMKNDQDGSRPRDPRHGYANPTMPEICPVLGLGVYFAVFGFARDGKLFPGGNQYRRFLKVLKSVLSGELMQRTLAEFGLTAADFGTHSARKGAATYVSSCSTSGPSAAAICLRAGWTFPGVQDKYVRFEAAGDMVVGRYVAGLPFDSPKFAALPPFFDVQSDQEADRLELRQRIDVAMKAVFPGVPASLRMICQFGLASMLFHKSFLQ
;
A
#
# COMPACT_ATOMS: atom_id res chain seq x y z
N MET A 1 -5.68 -0.97 -3.52
CA MET A 1 -7.12 -1.06 -3.86
C MET A 1 -7.84 -1.92 -2.84
N CYS A 2 -8.73 -1.36 -2.02
CA CYS A 2 -9.58 -2.11 -1.08
C CYS A 2 -10.73 -1.23 -0.60
N ARG A 3 -11.74 -1.82 0.06
CA ARG A 3 -12.83 -1.04 0.68
C ARG A 3 -12.29 -0.38 1.94
N ALA A 4 -12.68 0.87 2.23
CA ALA A 4 -12.28 1.55 3.47
C ALA A 4 -12.62 0.75 4.75
N LYS A 5 -13.76 0.03 4.74
CA LYS A 5 -14.16 -0.87 5.83
C LYS A 5 -13.22 -2.08 6.00
N SER A 6 -12.62 -2.56 4.92
CA SER A 6 -11.58 -3.60 4.98
C SER A 6 -10.25 -2.99 5.43
N THR A 7 -9.93 -1.77 5.02
CA THR A 7 -8.71 -1.06 5.44
C THR A 7 -8.69 -0.78 6.94
N GLU A 8 -9.82 -0.36 7.53
CA GLU A 8 -9.87 -0.10 8.97
C GLU A 8 -9.71 -1.36 9.83
N SER A 9 -9.97 -2.55 9.29
CA SER A 9 -9.83 -3.82 10.00
C SER A 9 -8.46 -4.47 9.82
N ILE A 10 -7.53 -3.80 9.13
CA ILE A 10 -6.15 -4.30 8.98
C ILE A 10 -5.49 -4.34 10.35
N ARG A 11 -4.86 -5.48 10.62
CA ARG A 11 -4.05 -5.72 11.81
C ARG A 11 -2.60 -5.98 11.40
N HIS A 12 -1.67 -5.81 12.32
CA HIS A 12 -0.25 -6.10 12.11
C HIS A 12 -0.04 -7.55 11.62
N ALA A 13 -0.84 -8.49 12.11
CA ALA A 13 -0.78 -9.90 11.69
C ALA A 13 -1.26 -10.14 10.24
N HIS A 14 -1.93 -9.18 9.61
CA HIS A 14 -2.32 -9.26 8.20
C HIS A 14 -1.23 -8.74 7.26
N LEU A 15 -0.20 -8.09 7.80
CA LEU A 15 0.89 -7.51 7.04
C LEU A 15 2.09 -8.44 7.05
N SER A 16 2.66 -8.68 5.88
CA SER A 16 3.98 -9.28 5.76
C SER A 16 4.76 -8.60 4.63
N TRP A 17 6.04 -8.95 4.54
CA TRP A 17 6.89 -8.56 3.42
C TRP A 17 7.18 -9.80 2.58
N HIS A 18 6.98 -9.70 1.27
CA HIS A 18 7.26 -10.77 0.32
C HIS A 18 8.03 -10.19 -0.87
N GLU A 19 9.24 -10.71 -1.09
CA GLU A 19 10.18 -10.25 -2.12
C GLU A 19 10.45 -8.73 -2.01
N ASP A 20 9.79 -7.92 -2.83
CA ASP A 20 9.96 -6.47 -2.91
C ASP A 20 8.67 -5.69 -2.58
N SER A 21 7.72 -6.35 -1.91
CA SER A 21 6.39 -5.80 -1.65
C SER A 21 5.89 -6.02 -0.22
N ILE A 22 5.02 -5.12 0.22
CA ILE A 22 4.16 -5.34 1.38
C ILE A 22 2.96 -6.17 0.91
N THR A 23 2.65 -7.25 1.61
CA THR A 23 1.46 -8.06 1.34
C THR A 23 0.44 -7.88 2.46
N ILE A 24 -0.83 -7.76 2.07
CA ILE A 24 -1.96 -7.62 2.99
C ILE A 24 -2.92 -8.77 2.77
N THR A 25 -3.02 -9.66 3.76
CA THR A 25 -3.88 -10.83 3.74
C THR A 25 -5.10 -10.61 4.63
N PHE A 26 -6.25 -10.33 4.03
CA PHE A 26 -7.48 -10.03 4.77
C PHE A 26 -8.08 -11.31 5.37
N ALA A 27 -8.46 -11.27 6.65
CA ALA A 27 -9.14 -12.40 7.30
C ALA A 27 -10.61 -12.56 6.84
N HIS A 28 -11.28 -11.45 6.50
CA HIS A 28 -12.66 -11.45 6.02
C HIS A 28 -12.82 -10.41 4.90
N MET A 29 -13.52 -10.79 3.83
CA MET A 29 -13.88 -9.88 2.74
C MET A 29 -15.39 -9.89 2.52
N LYS A 30 -15.98 -8.78 2.02
CA LYS A 30 -17.45 -8.69 1.90
C LYS A 30 -18.04 -9.81 1.04
N ASN A 31 -17.31 -10.23 0.02
CA ASN A 31 -17.64 -11.28 -0.93
C ASN A 31 -17.15 -12.68 -0.50
N ASP A 32 -16.65 -12.82 0.74
CA ASP A 32 -16.13 -14.05 1.33
C ASP A 32 -16.29 -13.96 2.87
N GLN A 33 -17.55 -13.99 3.31
CA GLN A 33 -17.91 -13.83 4.73
C GLN A 33 -17.71 -15.12 5.52
N ASP A 34 -17.89 -16.26 4.86
CA ASP A 34 -17.64 -17.60 5.37
C ASP A 34 -16.14 -17.97 5.37
N GLY A 35 -15.30 -17.19 4.67
CA GLY A 35 -13.85 -17.39 4.62
C GLY A 35 -13.46 -18.67 3.89
N SER A 36 -14.33 -19.14 2.99
CA SER A 36 -14.10 -20.35 2.20
C SER A 36 -13.17 -20.10 1.02
N ARG A 37 -12.98 -18.84 0.61
CA ARG A 37 -12.01 -18.50 -0.43
C ARG A 37 -10.58 -18.47 0.13
N PRO A 38 -9.58 -18.84 -0.69
CA PRO A 38 -8.19 -18.64 -0.34
C PRO A 38 -7.93 -17.20 0.10
N ARG A 39 -7.12 -17.02 1.14
CA ARG A 39 -6.74 -15.70 1.65
C ARG A 39 -5.69 -15.09 0.75
N ASP A 40 -6.12 -14.63 -0.41
CA ASP A 40 -5.24 -14.09 -1.43
C ASP A 40 -4.61 -12.76 -0.96
N PRO A 41 -3.26 -12.63 -0.99
CA PRO A 41 -2.60 -11.42 -0.57
C PRO A 41 -2.79 -10.29 -1.59
N ARG A 42 -2.85 -9.05 -1.09
CA ARG A 42 -2.76 -7.85 -1.94
C ARG A 42 -1.38 -7.24 -1.82
N HIS A 43 -0.65 -7.17 -2.93
CA HIS A 43 0.72 -6.64 -2.98
C HIS A 43 0.73 -5.11 -3.10
N GLY A 44 1.46 -4.42 -2.23
CA GLY A 44 1.71 -2.98 -2.27
C GLY A 44 3.20 -2.70 -2.42
N TYR A 45 3.56 -1.82 -3.34
CA TYR A 45 4.94 -1.57 -3.75
C TYR A 45 5.40 -0.18 -3.35
N ALA A 46 6.69 -0.02 -3.07
CA ALA A 46 7.27 1.31 -2.93
C ALA A 46 7.25 2.05 -4.28
N ASN A 47 7.21 3.37 -4.22
CA ASN A 47 7.45 4.23 -5.36
C ASN A 47 8.64 5.15 -5.04
N PRO A 48 9.86 4.81 -5.46
CA PRO A 48 11.05 5.63 -5.20
C PRO A 48 11.09 6.92 -6.04
N THR A 49 10.16 7.14 -6.97
CA THR A 49 10.10 8.34 -7.81
C THR A 49 9.02 9.34 -7.41
N MET A 50 7.99 8.89 -6.69
CA MET A 50 6.88 9.73 -6.21
C MET A 50 6.64 9.46 -4.71
N PRO A 51 7.41 10.09 -3.81
CA PRO A 51 7.31 9.86 -2.38
C PRO A 51 5.92 10.19 -1.80
N GLU A 52 5.20 11.14 -2.39
CA GLU A 52 3.88 11.63 -1.94
C GLU A 52 2.82 10.51 -1.89
N ILE A 53 2.96 9.50 -2.74
CA ILE A 53 2.02 8.38 -2.86
C ILE A 53 2.65 7.02 -2.53
N CYS A 54 3.93 7.00 -2.12
CA CYS A 54 4.65 5.76 -1.82
C CYS A 54 4.11 5.10 -0.54
N PRO A 55 3.47 3.92 -0.61
CA PRO A 55 2.86 3.29 0.57
C PRO A 55 3.90 2.78 1.58
N VAL A 56 5.09 2.37 1.12
CA VAL A 56 6.17 1.92 2.01
C VAL A 56 6.73 3.09 2.81
N LEU A 57 6.98 4.23 2.16
CA LEU A 57 7.39 5.46 2.84
C LEU A 57 6.31 5.93 3.82
N GLY A 58 5.05 5.99 3.37
CA GLY A 58 3.92 6.40 4.21
C GLY A 58 3.74 5.53 5.45
N LEU A 59 3.89 4.21 5.33
CA LEU A 59 3.86 3.29 6.48
C LEU A 59 5.09 3.45 7.39
N GLY A 60 6.28 3.66 6.82
CA GLY A 60 7.49 3.95 7.58
C GLY A 60 7.32 5.21 8.45
N VAL A 61 6.89 6.32 7.86
CA VAL A 61 6.61 7.56 8.59
C VAL A 61 5.51 7.33 9.63
N TYR A 62 4.43 6.63 9.27
CA TYR A 62 3.34 6.34 10.19
C TYR A 62 3.79 5.56 11.43
N PHE A 63 4.54 4.47 11.27
CA PHE A 63 5.04 3.70 12.41
C PHE A 63 6.08 4.47 13.23
N ALA A 64 6.89 5.32 12.61
CA ALA A 64 7.86 6.14 13.32
C ALA A 64 7.17 7.18 14.22
N VAL A 65 6.06 7.76 13.76
CA VAL A 65 5.32 8.80 14.49
C VAL A 65 4.35 8.23 15.52
N PHE A 66 3.61 7.18 15.17
CA PHE A 66 2.51 6.66 16.00
C PHE A 66 2.86 5.37 16.76
N GLY A 67 3.98 4.72 16.43
CA GLY A 67 4.37 3.44 17.01
C GLY A 67 3.41 2.30 16.65
N PHE A 68 3.36 1.29 17.53
CA PHE A 68 2.62 0.06 17.30
C PHE A 68 1.49 -0.10 18.34
N ALA A 69 0.26 -0.28 17.86
CA ALA A 69 -0.89 -0.52 18.73
C ALA A 69 -0.80 -1.88 19.45
N ARG A 70 -1.09 -1.89 20.76
CA ARG A 70 -1.09 -3.11 21.60
C ARG A 70 -2.16 -4.13 21.19
N ASP A 71 -3.29 -3.65 20.68
CA ASP A 71 -4.38 -4.51 20.16
C ASP A 71 -4.10 -5.03 18.73
N GLY A 72 -2.92 -4.70 18.18
CA GLY A 72 -2.46 -5.13 16.88
C GLY A 72 -3.17 -4.46 15.70
N LYS A 73 -4.02 -3.44 15.91
CA LYS A 73 -4.64 -2.71 14.79
C LYS A 73 -3.61 -1.82 14.12
N LEU A 74 -3.62 -1.80 12.77
CA LEU A 74 -2.80 -0.85 12.02
C LEU A 74 -3.23 0.60 12.32
N PHE A 75 -4.54 0.83 12.37
CA PHE A 75 -5.13 2.14 12.70
C PHE A 75 -5.91 2.06 14.03
N PRO A 76 -5.27 2.31 15.19
CA PRO A 76 -5.92 2.19 16.48
C PRO A 76 -6.93 3.30 16.74
N GLY A 77 -7.86 3.04 17.66
CA GLY A 77 -8.98 3.92 18.02
C GLY A 77 -10.30 3.51 17.34
N GLY A 78 -11.40 4.14 17.76
CA GLY A 78 -12.74 3.88 17.22
C GLY A 78 -13.06 4.69 15.96
N ASN A 79 -14.01 4.21 15.15
CA ASN A 79 -14.60 4.93 14.02
C ASN A 79 -13.60 5.38 12.93
N GLN A 80 -12.63 4.53 12.59
CA GLN A 80 -11.59 4.82 11.59
C GLN A 80 -12.17 5.20 10.22
N TYR A 81 -13.20 4.51 9.76
CA TYR A 81 -13.93 4.88 8.55
C TYR A 81 -14.41 6.35 8.56
N ARG A 82 -15.01 6.79 9.68
CA ARG A 82 -15.50 8.17 9.84
C ARG A 82 -14.34 9.17 9.93
N ARG A 83 -13.25 8.79 10.60
CA ARG A 83 -12.02 9.61 10.69
C ARG A 83 -11.41 9.83 9.30
N PHE A 84 -11.24 8.76 8.52
CA PHE A 84 -10.79 8.85 7.13
C PHE A 84 -11.68 9.76 6.29
N LEU A 85 -13.00 9.58 6.36
CA LEU A 85 -13.94 10.42 5.61
C LEU A 85 -13.88 11.89 6.04
N LYS A 86 -13.71 12.18 7.34
CA LYS A 86 -13.54 13.56 7.84
C LYS A 86 -12.28 14.20 7.27
N VAL A 87 -11.15 13.49 7.29
CA VAL A 87 -9.87 13.98 6.73
C VAL A 87 -10.01 14.19 5.22
N LEU A 88 -10.56 13.22 4.50
CA LEU A 88 -10.79 13.33 3.05
C LEU A 88 -11.63 14.57 2.70
N LYS A 89 -12.75 14.79 3.39
CA LYS A 89 -13.58 15.98 3.19
C LYS A 89 -12.82 17.28 3.48
N SER A 90 -12.01 17.29 4.54
CA SER A 90 -11.19 18.46 4.89
C SER A 90 -10.19 18.79 3.79
N VAL A 91 -9.50 17.79 3.24
CA VAL A 91 -8.56 17.96 2.13
C VAL A 91 -9.28 18.45 0.88
N LEU A 92 -10.42 17.83 0.53
CA LEU A 92 -11.21 18.21 -0.62
C LEU A 92 -11.80 19.61 -0.53
N SER A 93 -12.06 20.12 0.69
CA SER A 93 -12.59 21.46 0.92
C SER A 93 -11.50 22.53 0.95
N GLY A 94 -10.22 22.15 0.87
CA GLY A 94 -9.11 23.08 0.79
C GLY A 94 -9.11 23.85 -0.54
N GLU A 95 -8.69 25.11 -0.50
CA GLU A 95 -8.72 26.01 -1.66
C GLU A 95 -8.03 25.44 -2.90
N LEU A 96 -6.83 24.89 -2.74
CA LEU A 96 -6.08 24.26 -3.83
C LEU A 96 -6.90 23.13 -4.47
N MET A 97 -7.47 22.25 -3.66
CA MET A 97 -8.22 21.10 -4.16
C MET A 97 -9.54 21.55 -4.80
N GLN A 98 -10.25 22.54 -4.24
CA GLN A 98 -11.45 23.10 -4.86
C GLN A 98 -11.16 23.67 -6.26
N ARG A 99 -10.05 24.41 -6.42
CA ARG A 99 -9.63 24.91 -7.74
C ARG A 99 -9.32 23.79 -8.71
N THR A 100 -8.51 22.81 -8.30
CA THR A 100 -8.19 21.64 -9.13
C THR A 100 -9.45 20.87 -9.53
N LEU A 101 -10.39 20.64 -8.62
CA LEU A 101 -11.64 19.95 -8.94
C LEU A 101 -12.48 20.72 -9.96
N ALA A 102 -12.57 22.05 -9.83
CA ALA A 102 -13.31 22.90 -10.75
C ALA A 102 -12.74 22.85 -12.18
N GLU A 103 -11.42 22.73 -12.35
CA GLU A 103 -10.78 22.56 -13.68
C GLU A 103 -11.27 21.30 -14.42
N PHE A 104 -11.68 20.27 -13.68
CA PHE A 104 -12.23 19.03 -14.23
C PHE A 104 -13.77 18.97 -14.18
N GLY A 105 -14.44 20.08 -13.82
CA GLY A 105 -15.90 20.10 -13.69
C GLY A 105 -16.43 19.23 -12.54
N LEU A 106 -15.59 19.00 -11.52
CA LEU A 106 -15.90 18.17 -10.35
C LEU A 106 -16.06 19.04 -9.10
N THR A 107 -16.69 18.46 -8.09
CA THR A 107 -16.86 19.05 -6.76
C THR A 107 -16.42 18.06 -5.68
N ALA A 108 -16.22 18.54 -4.46
CA ALA A 108 -15.91 17.66 -3.33
C ALA A 108 -17.02 16.63 -3.04
N ALA A 109 -18.26 16.88 -3.47
CA ALA A 109 -19.39 15.96 -3.28
C ALA A 109 -19.27 14.70 -4.16
N ASP A 110 -18.52 14.77 -5.26
CA ASP A 110 -18.29 13.62 -6.16
C ASP A 110 -17.34 12.58 -5.56
N PHE A 111 -16.70 12.90 -4.44
CA PHE A 111 -15.73 12.06 -3.78
C PHE A 111 -16.27 11.47 -2.47
N GLY A 112 -15.98 10.19 -2.27
CA GLY A 112 -16.28 9.48 -1.04
C GLY A 112 -15.32 8.31 -0.82
N THR A 113 -15.61 7.50 0.19
CA THR A 113 -14.72 6.39 0.57
C THR A 113 -14.53 5.33 -0.52
N HIS A 114 -15.47 5.26 -1.48
CA HIS A 114 -15.35 4.36 -2.62
C HIS A 114 -14.48 4.92 -3.75
N SER A 115 -14.23 6.23 -3.79
CA SER A 115 -13.52 6.90 -4.89
C SER A 115 -12.09 6.38 -5.00
N ALA A 116 -11.37 6.18 -3.89
CA ALA A 116 -10.02 5.61 -3.94
C ALA A 116 -9.97 4.21 -4.58
N ARG A 117 -10.97 3.36 -4.30
CA ARG A 117 -11.03 2.00 -4.87
C ARG A 117 -11.46 2.01 -6.33
N LYS A 118 -12.51 2.76 -6.66
CA LYS A 118 -13.06 2.86 -8.01
C LYS A 118 -12.08 3.58 -8.94
N GLY A 119 -11.59 4.74 -8.53
CA GLY A 119 -10.61 5.53 -9.27
C GLY A 119 -9.33 4.75 -9.55
N ALA A 120 -8.80 4.00 -8.58
CA ALA A 120 -7.65 3.12 -8.82
C ALA A 120 -7.96 2.01 -9.85
N ALA A 121 -9.15 1.41 -9.82
CA ALA A 121 -9.54 0.44 -10.84
C ALA A 121 -9.63 1.07 -12.23
N THR A 122 -10.27 2.24 -12.34
CA THR A 122 -10.40 2.99 -13.59
C THR A 122 -9.03 3.41 -14.13
N TYR A 123 -8.15 3.93 -13.26
CA TYR A 123 -6.78 4.31 -13.62
C TYR A 123 -6.03 3.12 -14.23
N VAL A 124 -5.99 1.98 -13.54
CA VAL A 124 -5.29 0.78 -14.01
C VAL A 124 -5.89 0.26 -15.33
N SER A 125 -7.22 0.32 -15.49
CA SER A 125 -7.87 -0.15 -16.72
C SER A 125 -7.69 0.77 -17.92
N SER A 126 -7.30 2.03 -17.71
CA SER A 126 -7.24 3.06 -18.76
C SER A 126 -5.84 3.56 -19.09
N CYS A 127 -4.84 3.25 -18.26
CA CYS A 127 -3.50 3.80 -18.41
C CYS A 127 -2.67 3.15 -19.52
N SER A 128 -2.97 1.93 -19.97
CA SER A 128 -2.18 1.23 -20.98
C SER A 128 -3.03 0.29 -21.85
N THR A 129 -2.69 0.18 -23.13
CA THR A 129 -3.26 -0.83 -24.05
C THR A 129 -2.76 -2.25 -23.75
N SER A 130 -1.69 -2.37 -22.97
CA SER A 130 -1.10 -3.63 -22.50
C SER A 130 -1.16 -3.75 -20.97
N GLY A 131 -2.19 -3.16 -20.36
CA GLY A 131 -2.44 -3.20 -18.92
C GLY A 131 -2.77 -4.61 -18.41
N PRO A 132 -2.90 -4.77 -17.08
CA PRO A 132 -3.30 -6.04 -16.48
C PRO A 132 -4.71 -6.43 -16.95
N SER A 133 -5.01 -7.73 -16.92
CA SER A 133 -6.31 -8.24 -17.33
C SER A 133 -7.44 -7.63 -16.51
N ALA A 134 -8.60 -7.42 -17.14
CA ALA A 134 -9.81 -6.98 -16.44
C ALA A 134 -10.16 -7.92 -15.27
N ALA A 135 -9.85 -9.21 -15.41
CA ALA A 135 -9.96 -10.19 -14.35
C ALA A 135 -9.11 -9.82 -13.12
N ALA A 136 -7.81 -9.56 -13.28
CA ALA A 136 -6.92 -9.18 -12.19
C ALA A 136 -7.38 -7.88 -11.49
N ILE A 137 -7.84 -6.89 -12.26
CA ILE A 137 -8.36 -5.62 -11.73
C ILE A 137 -9.61 -5.87 -10.89
N CYS A 138 -10.58 -6.65 -11.40
CA CYS A 138 -11.82 -6.98 -10.69
C CYS A 138 -11.57 -7.77 -9.40
N LEU A 139 -10.71 -8.79 -9.47
CA LEU A 139 -10.29 -9.59 -8.31
C LEU A 139 -9.68 -8.69 -7.23
N ARG A 140 -8.70 -7.87 -7.60
CA ARG A 140 -8.04 -6.94 -6.67
C ARG A 140 -8.99 -5.84 -6.17
N ALA A 141 -9.99 -5.41 -6.95
CA ALA A 141 -11.03 -4.51 -6.47
C ALA A 141 -12.02 -5.19 -5.49
N GLY A 142 -12.01 -6.52 -5.41
CA GLY A 142 -12.98 -7.31 -4.65
C GLY A 142 -14.38 -7.18 -5.25
N TRP A 143 -14.47 -7.26 -6.58
CA TRP A 143 -15.70 -7.33 -7.35
C TRP A 143 -16.02 -8.76 -7.73
N THR A 144 -17.30 -9.08 -7.76
CA THR A 144 -17.83 -10.38 -8.19
C THR A 144 -17.97 -10.36 -9.71
N PHE A 145 -17.60 -11.45 -10.38
CA PHE A 145 -17.81 -11.56 -11.82
C PHE A 145 -19.24 -11.98 -12.15
N PRO A 146 -19.78 -11.57 -13.31
CA PRO A 146 -21.08 -12.04 -13.75
C PRO A 146 -21.04 -13.52 -14.17
N GLY A 147 -22.06 -14.28 -13.77
CA GLY A 147 -22.32 -15.63 -14.26
C GLY A 147 -21.23 -16.65 -13.94
N VAL A 148 -20.82 -17.43 -14.95
CA VAL A 148 -19.87 -18.55 -14.79
C VAL A 148 -18.45 -18.10 -14.46
N GLN A 149 -18.08 -16.86 -14.81
CA GLN A 149 -16.72 -16.36 -14.61
C GLN A 149 -16.31 -16.36 -13.13
N ASP A 150 -17.24 -16.11 -12.19
CA ASP A 150 -16.92 -16.11 -10.74
C ASP A 150 -16.51 -17.49 -10.22
N LYS A 151 -16.85 -18.57 -10.94
CA LYS A 151 -16.47 -19.94 -10.57
C LYS A 151 -15.07 -20.31 -11.06
N TYR A 152 -14.69 -19.82 -12.25
CA TYR A 152 -13.48 -20.25 -12.96
C TYR A 152 -12.33 -19.26 -12.87
N VAL A 153 -12.62 -17.96 -12.76
CA VAL A 153 -11.60 -16.92 -12.67
C VAL A 153 -11.20 -16.76 -11.20
N ARG A 154 -9.98 -17.18 -10.89
CA ARG A 154 -9.42 -17.16 -9.53
C ARG A 154 -8.27 -16.17 -9.44
N PHE A 155 -7.84 -15.91 -8.21
CA PHE A 155 -6.69 -15.06 -7.96
C PHE A 155 -5.45 -15.59 -8.68
N GLU A 156 -4.76 -14.69 -9.35
CA GLU A 156 -3.48 -14.93 -10.00
C GLU A 156 -2.47 -13.95 -9.42
N ALA A 157 -1.44 -14.48 -8.74
CA ALA A 157 -0.45 -13.66 -8.05
C ALA A 157 0.22 -12.66 -8.99
N ALA A 158 0.64 -13.10 -10.18
CA ALA A 158 1.26 -12.22 -11.19
C ALA A 158 0.33 -11.06 -11.60
N GLY A 159 -0.97 -11.33 -11.78
CA GLY A 159 -1.97 -10.30 -12.08
C GLY A 159 -2.10 -9.28 -10.95
N ASP A 160 -2.18 -9.73 -9.69
CA ASP A 160 -2.25 -8.83 -8.54
C ASP A 160 -0.97 -8.00 -8.38
N MET A 161 0.20 -8.61 -8.55
CA MET A 161 1.50 -7.93 -8.47
C MET A 161 1.61 -6.82 -9.51
N VAL A 162 1.24 -7.09 -10.77
CA VAL A 162 1.21 -6.08 -11.84
C VAL A 162 0.25 -4.95 -11.46
N VAL A 163 -1.01 -5.25 -11.12
CA VAL A 163 -1.96 -4.20 -10.69
C VAL A 163 -1.41 -3.43 -9.49
N GLY A 164 -0.68 -4.10 -8.59
CA GLY A 164 -0.03 -3.50 -7.44
C GLY A 164 0.98 -2.41 -7.80
N ARG A 165 1.83 -2.67 -8.79
CA ARG A 165 2.79 -1.70 -9.31
C ARG A 165 2.09 -0.51 -9.96
N TYR A 166 1.05 -0.75 -10.77
CA TYR A 166 0.25 0.32 -11.38
C TYR A 166 -0.36 1.24 -10.31
N VAL A 167 -1.00 0.68 -9.28
CA VAL A 167 -1.64 1.51 -8.23
C VAL A 167 -0.65 2.15 -7.27
N ALA A 168 0.60 1.68 -7.22
CA ALA A 168 1.69 2.37 -6.55
C ALA A 168 2.22 3.56 -7.38
N GLY A 169 1.76 3.74 -8.62
CA GLY A 169 2.18 4.80 -9.52
C GLY A 169 3.52 4.52 -10.20
N LEU A 170 3.96 3.25 -10.28
CA LEU A 170 5.20 2.93 -11.00
C LEU A 170 4.98 3.10 -12.52
N PRO A 171 5.95 3.68 -13.26
CA PRO A 171 5.79 4.02 -14.67
C PRO A 171 5.80 2.77 -15.54
N PHE A 172 4.64 2.41 -16.10
CA PHE A 172 4.43 1.17 -16.86
C PHE A 172 5.14 1.13 -18.22
N ASP A 173 5.52 2.29 -18.74
CA ASP A 173 6.22 2.50 -20.01
C ASP A 173 7.74 2.60 -19.83
N SER A 174 8.25 2.28 -18.63
CA SER A 174 9.66 2.40 -18.28
C SER A 174 10.17 1.13 -17.58
N PRO A 175 11.47 0.79 -17.71
CA PRO A 175 12.09 -0.24 -16.87
C PRO A 175 11.92 0.02 -15.36
N LYS A 176 11.71 1.28 -14.97
CA LYS A 176 11.39 1.67 -13.59
C LYS A 176 10.05 1.11 -13.09
N PHE A 177 9.22 0.51 -13.94
CA PHE A 177 8.06 -0.27 -13.51
C PHE A 177 8.43 -1.38 -12.52
N ALA A 178 9.59 -2.00 -12.75
CA ALA A 178 10.14 -3.06 -11.91
C ALA A 178 11.11 -2.52 -10.85
N ALA A 179 11.10 -1.21 -10.57
CA ALA A 179 11.99 -0.62 -9.57
C ALA A 179 11.79 -1.29 -8.19
N LEU A 180 12.91 -1.61 -7.55
CA LEU A 180 12.93 -2.12 -6.19
C LEU A 180 12.63 -0.99 -5.19
N PRO A 181 12.05 -1.32 -4.02
CA PRO A 181 11.96 -0.37 -2.92
C PRO A 181 13.36 0.05 -2.47
N PRO A 182 13.55 1.26 -1.93
CA PRO A 182 14.81 1.62 -1.29
C PRO A 182 15.19 0.59 -0.22
N PHE A 183 16.43 0.12 -0.25
CA PHE A 183 16.95 -0.88 0.68
C PHE A 183 18.42 -0.61 1.01
N PHE A 184 18.89 -1.23 2.08
CA PHE A 184 20.29 -1.15 2.47
C PHE A 184 21.06 -2.30 1.85
N ASP A 185 22.16 -1.99 1.18
CA ASP A 185 23.05 -2.96 0.55
C ASP A 185 24.51 -2.63 0.86
N VAL A 186 25.35 -3.65 0.89
CA VAL A 186 26.80 -3.51 1.02
C VAL A 186 27.41 -3.79 -0.34
N GLN A 187 28.12 -2.80 -0.88
CA GLN A 187 28.79 -2.94 -2.19
C GLN A 187 30.04 -3.82 -2.14
N SER A 188 30.56 -4.10 -0.94
CA SER A 188 31.69 -5.01 -0.72
C SER A 188 31.22 -6.43 -0.38
N ASP A 189 32.02 -7.41 -0.79
CA ASP A 189 31.82 -8.83 -0.42
C ASP A 189 32.43 -9.18 0.94
N GLN A 190 32.86 -8.19 1.72
CA GLN A 190 33.44 -8.41 3.03
C GLN A 190 32.34 -8.65 4.07
N GLU A 191 32.40 -9.80 4.76
CA GLU A 191 31.41 -10.15 5.79
C GLU A 191 31.41 -9.15 6.96
N ALA A 192 32.56 -8.54 7.25
CA ALA A 192 32.69 -7.50 8.29
C ALA A 192 31.79 -6.30 8.01
N ASP A 193 31.75 -5.82 6.75
CA ASP A 193 30.94 -4.67 6.35
C ASP A 193 29.43 -5.00 6.41
N ARG A 194 29.06 -6.24 6.05
CA ARG A 194 27.68 -6.75 6.19
C ARG A 194 27.24 -6.82 7.65
N LEU A 195 28.14 -7.25 8.54
CA LEU A 195 27.87 -7.28 9.98
C LEU A 195 27.72 -5.87 10.55
N GLU A 196 28.61 -4.95 10.17
CA GLU A 196 28.54 -3.55 10.62
C GLU A 196 27.25 -2.87 10.13
N LEU A 197 26.87 -3.04 8.87
CA LEU A 197 25.61 -2.51 8.35
C LEU A 197 24.41 -3.04 9.12
N ARG A 198 24.36 -4.36 9.39
CA ARG A 198 23.29 -4.97 10.18
C ARG A 198 23.19 -4.36 11.58
N GLN A 199 24.33 -4.15 12.25
CA GLN A 199 24.36 -3.49 13.57
C GLN A 199 23.83 -2.05 13.51
N ARG A 200 24.25 -1.27 12.50
CA ARG A 200 23.75 0.11 12.30
C ARG A 200 22.25 0.14 12.04
N ILE A 201 21.75 -0.76 11.19
CA ILE A 201 20.31 -0.93 10.93
C ILE A 201 19.59 -1.28 12.24
N ASP A 202 20.12 -2.20 13.05
CA ASP A 202 19.51 -2.58 14.33
C ASP A 202 19.40 -1.42 15.31
N VAL A 203 20.45 -0.60 15.42
CA VAL A 203 20.45 0.60 16.26
C VAL A 203 19.39 1.59 15.75
N ALA A 204 19.38 1.87 14.45
CA ALA A 204 18.41 2.78 13.84
C ALA A 204 16.97 2.27 13.98
N MET A 205 16.73 0.97 13.78
CA MET A 205 15.42 0.33 13.95
C MET A 205 14.91 0.45 15.38
N LYS A 206 15.78 0.27 16.39
CA LYS A 206 15.41 0.45 17.80
C LYS A 206 15.07 1.91 18.13
N ALA A 207 15.76 2.87 17.50
CA ALA A 207 15.52 4.29 17.71
C ALA A 207 14.24 4.79 17.02
N VAL A 208 14.04 4.42 15.75
CA VAL A 208 12.93 4.90 14.92
C VAL A 208 11.64 4.10 15.15
N PHE A 209 11.75 2.79 15.41
CA PHE A 209 10.61 1.88 15.57
C PHE A 209 10.69 1.10 16.89
N PRO A 210 10.65 1.78 18.04
CA PRO A 210 10.73 1.12 19.34
C PRO A 210 9.58 0.11 19.51
N GLY A 211 9.93 -1.13 19.84
CA GLY A 211 8.95 -2.21 20.05
C GLY A 211 8.35 -2.80 18.76
N VAL A 212 9.03 -2.67 17.61
CA VAL A 212 8.57 -3.28 16.35
C VAL A 212 8.27 -4.79 16.52
N PRO A 213 7.04 -5.25 16.19
CA PRO A 213 6.73 -6.67 16.17
C PRO A 213 7.58 -7.42 15.14
N ALA A 214 7.96 -8.66 15.44
CA ALA A 214 8.78 -9.48 14.55
C ALA A 214 8.19 -9.59 13.13
N SER A 215 6.86 -9.70 13.01
CA SER A 215 6.16 -9.76 11.71
C SER A 215 6.26 -8.49 10.88
N LEU A 216 6.49 -7.32 11.51
CA LEU A 216 6.60 -6.02 10.83
C LEU A 216 8.05 -5.57 10.64
N ARG A 217 9.03 -6.32 11.14
CA ARG A 217 10.44 -5.92 11.13
C ARG A 217 10.94 -5.60 9.72
N MET A 218 10.65 -6.46 8.73
CA MET A 218 11.04 -6.21 7.34
C MET A 218 10.37 -4.97 6.76
N ILE A 219 9.05 -4.82 6.97
CA ILE A 219 8.31 -3.62 6.51
C ILE A 219 8.93 -2.35 7.10
N CYS A 220 9.28 -2.36 8.38
CA CYS A 220 9.90 -1.22 9.04
C CYS A 220 11.34 -0.97 8.56
N GLN A 221 12.11 -2.02 8.22
CA GLN A 221 13.45 -1.86 7.66
C GLN A 221 13.42 -1.22 6.26
N PHE A 222 12.51 -1.66 5.37
CA PHE A 222 12.29 -1.00 4.08
C PHE A 222 11.66 0.39 4.24
N GLY A 223 10.83 0.59 5.25
CA GLY A 223 10.33 1.90 5.65
C GLY A 223 11.46 2.85 6.07
N LEU A 224 12.41 2.38 6.87
CA LEU A 224 13.60 3.13 7.28
C LEU A 224 14.45 3.53 6.07
N ALA A 225 14.73 2.56 5.19
CA ALA A 225 15.46 2.81 3.96
C ALA A 225 14.73 3.83 3.07
N SER A 226 13.41 3.72 2.95
CA SER A 226 12.59 4.68 2.19
C SER A 226 12.63 6.08 2.81
N MET A 227 12.56 6.20 4.13
CA MET A 227 12.66 7.51 4.82
C MET A 227 14.02 8.17 4.60
N LEU A 228 15.11 7.40 4.64
CA LEU A 228 16.45 7.93 4.38
C LEU A 228 16.64 8.30 2.91
N PHE A 229 16.17 7.46 1.99
CA PHE A 229 16.22 7.73 0.55
C PHE A 229 15.44 9.00 0.17
N HIS A 230 14.29 9.22 0.81
CA HIS A 230 13.43 10.39 0.60
C HIS A 230 13.66 11.51 1.62
N LYS A 231 14.83 11.58 2.27
CA LYS A 231 15.12 12.58 3.30
C LYS A 231 14.88 14.01 2.82
N SER A 232 15.29 14.33 1.59
CA SER A 232 15.11 15.67 1.01
C SER A 232 13.65 16.07 0.82
N PHE A 233 12.75 15.09 0.67
CA PHE A 233 11.31 15.32 0.57
C PHE A 233 10.65 15.50 1.95
N LEU A 234 11.22 14.89 3.00
CA LEU A 234 10.68 14.92 4.36
C LEU A 234 11.13 16.13 5.19
N GLN A 235 12.09 16.91 4.70
CA GLN A 235 12.67 18.10 5.37
C GLN A 235 12.07 19.38 4.79
#